data_AF-A0A7K6E1T9-F1
#
_entry.id   AF-A0A7K6E1T9-F1
#
_cell.length_a   1.000
_cell.length_b   1.000
_cell.length_c   1.000
_cell.angle_alpha   90.00
_cell.angle_beta   90.00
_cell.angle_gamma   90.00
#
_symmetry.space_group_name_H-M   'P 1'
#
loop_
_entity.id
_entity.type
_entity.pdbx_description
1 polymer ?
#
loop_
_entity_poly.entity_id
_entity_poly.type
_entity_poly.pdbx_seq_one_letter_code
_entity_poly.pdbx_strand_id
1 'polypeptide(L)' 'CLDGGKVHEFDSRWRTRDCYDCSCYRNGIRCCTSYMEPVGYDEEKCESIFNKETCSYKVVEKDDPSKECPVHSWVG' A
#
# COMPACT_ATOMS: atom_id res chain seq x y z
N CYS A 1 7.51 -16.95 13.53
CA CYS A 1 7.67 -17.00 12.06
C CYS A 1 8.95 -16.29 11.63
N LEU A 2 9.63 -16.78 10.58
CA LEU A 2 10.86 -16.16 10.06
C LEU A 2 10.53 -15.31 8.82
N ASP A 3 10.86 -14.02 8.86
CA ASP A 3 10.70 -13.08 7.74
C ASP A 3 11.94 -12.17 7.63
N GLY A 4 12.50 -12.05 6.43
CA GLY A 4 13.70 -11.21 6.19
C GLY A 4 14.89 -11.51 7.12
N GLY A 5 15.04 -12.75 7.60
CA GLY A 5 16.07 -13.15 8.56
C GLY A 5 15.76 -12.79 10.03
N LYS A 6 14.61 -12.20 10.32
CA LYS A 6 14.14 -11.88 11.68
C LYS A 6 13.08 -12.87 12.14
N VAL A 7 13.17 -13.30 13.40
CA VAL A 7 12.14 -14.11 14.04
C VAL A 7 11.07 -13.20 14.66
N HIS A 8 9.82 -13.50 14.34
CA HIS A 8 8.62 -12.84 14.83
C HIS A 8 7.81 -13.81 15.69
N GLU A 9 7.36 -13.38 16.86
CA GLU A 9 6.52 -14.19 17.76
C GLU A 9 5.14 -14.48 17.15
N PHE A 10 4.47 -15.53 17.62
CA PHE A 10 3.06 -15.74 17.25
C PHE A 10 2.18 -14.58 17.74
N ASP A 11 1.13 -14.30 16.97
CA ASP A 11 0.19 -13.19 17.15
C ASP A 11 0.83 -11.78 17.02
N SER A 12 2.12 -11.70 16.68
CA SER A 12 2.79 -10.45 16.36
C SER A 12 2.40 -9.94 14.97
N ARG A 13 2.44 -8.61 14.82
CA ARG A 13 2.23 -7.90 13.56
C ARG A 13 3.39 -6.97 13.27
N TRP A 14 3.75 -6.82 12.01
CA TRP A 14 4.79 -5.88 11.57
C TRP A 14 4.50 -5.38 10.16
N ARG A 15 5.03 -4.19 9.85
CA ARG A 15 5.03 -3.65 8.49
C ARG A 15 6.38 -3.86 7.84
N THR A 16 6.40 -4.37 6.62
CA THR A 16 7.63 -4.51 5.83
C THR A 16 8.00 -3.19 5.16
N ARG A 17 9.25 -3.08 4.68
CA ARG A 17 9.70 -1.91 3.90
C ARG A 17 8.99 -1.76 2.56
N ASP A 18 8.37 -2.84 2.08
CA ASP A 18 7.63 -2.86 0.83
C ASP A 18 6.12 -2.72 1.05
N CYS A 19 5.74 -2.11 2.19
CA CYS A 19 4.36 -1.75 2.50
C CYS A 19 3.42 -2.97 2.57
N TYR A 20 3.85 -4.02 3.26
CA TYR A 20 2.98 -5.14 3.64
C TYR A 20 2.75 -5.16 5.15
N ASP A 21 1.49 -5.28 5.53
CA ASP A 21 1.08 -5.63 6.90
C ASP A 21 1.08 -7.14 7.05
N CYS A 22 2.08 -7.64 7.76
CA CYS A 22 2.27 -9.03 8.04
C CYS A 22 1.82 -9.38 9.46
N SER A 23 1.27 -10.57 9.61
CA SER A 23 0.89 -11.15 10.90
C SER A 23 1.40 -12.59 10.95
N CYS A 24 1.99 -12.98 12.08
CA CYS A 24 2.47 -14.34 12.32
C CYS A 24 1.40 -15.13 13.08
N TYR A 25 0.83 -16.13 12.42
CA TYR A 25 -0.13 -17.05 13.01
C TYR A 25 0.50 -18.42 13.20
N ARG A 26 -0.17 -19.29 13.97
CA ARG A 26 0.28 -20.68 14.16
C ARG A 26 0.33 -21.48 12.86
N ASN A 27 -0.49 -21.13 11.87
CA ASN A 27 -0.53 -21.78 10.56
C ASN A 27 0.37 -21.10 9.50
N GLY A 28 1.13 -20.07 9.88
CA GLY A 28 2.07 -19.40 8.97
C GLY A 28 2.01 -17.87 9.03
N ILE A 29 2.73 -17.22 8.12
CA ILE A 29 2.71 -15.77 7.94
C ILE A 29 1.63 -15.42 6.93
N ARG A 30 0.80 -14.42 7.26
CA ARG A 30 -0.08 -13.78 6.28
C ARG A 30 0.32 -12.32 6.14
N CYS A 31 0.54 -11.87 4.92
CA CYS A 31 0.84 -10.48 4.58
C CYS A 31 -0.21 -9.95 3.60
N CYS A 32 -0.62 -8.70 3.81
CA CYS A 32 -1.49 -7.95 2.90
C CYS A 32 -0.82 -6.61 2.59
N THR A 33 -1.10 -6.01 1.44
CA THR A 33 -0.66 -4.65 1.15
C THR A 33 -1.20 -3.71 2.23
N SER A 34 -0.39 -2.76 2.68
CA SER A 34 -0.78 -1.76 3.67
C SER A 34 -1.37 -0.50 3.04
N TYR A 35 -1.58 -0.53 1.72
CA TYR A 35 -2.07 0.57 0.91
C TYR A 35 -3.26 0.12 0.07
N MET A 36 -4.10 1.08 -0.28
CA MET A 36 -5.16 0.89 -1.26
C MET A 36 -4.70 1.42 -2.61
N GLU A 37 -5.05 0.70 -3.67
CA GLU A 37 -4.78 1.08 -5.05
C GLU A 37 -6.00 1.84 -5.63
N PRO A 38 -5.81 3.03 -6.20
CA PRO A 38 -6.89 3.78 -6.83
C PRO A 38 -7.23 3.13 -8.17
N VAL A 39 -8.50 2.84 -8.40
CA VAL A 39 -8.96 2.17 -9.64
C VAL A 39 -10.07 2.93 -10.38
N GLY A 40 -10.54 4.05 -9.82
CA GLY A 40 -11.59 4.86 -10.42
C GLY A 40 -11.23 6.33 -10.44
N TYR A 41 -10.41 6.75 -11.39
CA TYR A 41 -10.09 8.15 -11.66
C TYR A 41 -9.93 8.37 -13.17
N ASP A 42 -9.85 9.62 -13.62
CA ASP A 42 -9.63 9.96 -15.03
C ASP A 42 -8.17 9.64 -15.42
N GLU A 43 -7.91 8.42 -15.89
CA GLU A 43 -6.58 7.97 -16.33
C GLU A 43 -6.05 8.73 -17.55
N GLU A 44 -6.89 9.46 -18.29
CA GLU A 44 -6.42 10.30 -19.40
C GLU A 44 -5.75 11.57 -18.86
N LYS A 45 -6.40 12.25 -17.91
CA LYS A 45 -5.92 13.53 -17.35
C LYS A 45 -5.06 13.40 -16.10
N CYS A 46 -5.14 12.27 -15.40
CA CYS A 46 -4.53 12.09 -14.09
C CYS A 46 -3.62 10.87 -14.05
N GLU A 47 -2.67 10.88 -13.13
CA GLU A 47 -1.78 9.77 -12.84
C GLU A 47 -1.72 9.48 -11.35
N SER A 48 -1.45 8.21 -11.01
CA SER A 48 -1.27 7.77 -9.63
C SER A 48 0.20 7.68 -9.27
N ILE A 49 0.61 8.33 -8.18
CA ILE A 49 1.97 8.34 -7.66
C ILE A 49 1.98 7.61 -6.30
N PHE A 50 2.78 6.55 -6.19
CA PHE A 50 2.93 5.82 -4.94
C PHE A 50 3.98 6.48 -4.03
N ASN A 51 3.58 6.85 -2.81
CA ASN A 51 4.50 7.29 -1.77
C ASN A 51 4.88 6.09 -0.88
N LYS A 52 6.15 5.67 -0.97
CA LYS A 52 6.69 4.55 -0.21
C LYS A 52 6.91 4.86 1.29
N GLU A 53 7.07 6.13 1.66
CA GLU A 53 7.22 6.53 3.07
C GLU A 53 5.90 6.41 3.83
N THR A 54 4.80 6.81 3.19
CA THR A 54 3.46 6.74 3.79
C THR A 54 2.69 5.48 3.41
N CYS A 55 3.22 4.68 2.48
CA CYS A 55 2.54 3.53 1.88
C CYS A 55 1.14 3.89 1.39
N SER A 56 1.05 4.85 0.46
CA SER A 56 -0.22 5.33 -0.08
C SER A 56 -0.06 5.90 -1.48
N TYR A 57 -1.09 5.78 -2.31
CA TYR A 57 -1.16 6.51 -3.58
C TYR A 57 -1.73 7.91 -3.41
N LYS A 58 -1.22 8.84 -4.21
CA LYS A 58 -1.87 10.10 -4.55
C LYS A 58 -2.24 10.07 -6.02
N VAL A 59 -3.39 10.62 -6.38
CA VAL A 59 -3.77 10.79 -7.79
C VAL A 59 -3.75 12.28 -8.09
N VAL A 60 -2.98 12.68 -9.09
CA VAL A 60 -2.74 14.09 -9.44
C VAL A 60 -2.92 14.33 -10.92
N GLU A 61 -3.11 15.59 -11.33
CA GLU A 61 -3.15 15.96 -12.75
C GLU A 61 -1.78 15.71 -13.41
N LYS A 62 -1.78 15.15 -14.62
CA LYS A 62 -0.54 14.94 -15.39
C LYS A 62 0.14 16.25 -15.76
N ASP A 63 -0.65 17.29 -16.04
CA ASP A 63 -0.15 18.61 -16.44
C ASP A 63 0.33 19.44 -15.23
N ASP A 64 -0.19 19.15 -14.03
CA ASP A 64 0.13 19.85 -12.78
C ASP A 64 0.07 18.90 -11.57
N PRO A 65 1.19 18.24 -11.22
CA PRO A 65 1.26 17.30 -10.10
C PRO A 65 0.97 17.91 -8.72
N SER A 66 0.83 19.24 -8.61
CA SER A 66 0.41 19.90 -7.37
C SER A 66 -1.10 19.83 -7.12
N LYS A 67 -1.90 19.53 -8.15
CA LYS A 67 -3.36 19.39 -8.06
C LYS A 67 -3.76 17.93 -7.94
N GLU A 68 -4.54 17.62 -6.92
CA GLU A 68 -5.10 16.28 -6.73
C GLU A 68 -6.34 16.07 -7.60
N CYS A 69 -6.44 14.88 -8.20
CA CYS A 69 -7.61 14.45 -8.96
C CYS A 69 -8.64 13.74 -8.07
N PRO A 70 -9.94 13.85 -8.39
CA PRO A 70 -10.97 13.08 -7.70
C PRO A 70 -10.81 11.58 -7.98
N VAL A 71 -10.92 10.78 -6.92
CA VAL A 71 -10.92 9.30 -7.00
C VAL A 71 -12.26 8.79 -6.47
N HIS A 72 -12.91 7.93 -7.25
CA HIS A 72 -14.24 7.40 -6.99
C HIS A 72 -14.22 5.98 -6.40
N SER A 73 -13.14 5.22 -6.61
CA SER A 73 -13.01 3.86 -6.08
C SER A 73 -11.57 3.44 -5.82
N TRP A 74 -11.41 2.62 -4.78
CA TRP A 74 -10.15 2.09 -4.29
C TRP A 74 -10.28 0.58 -4.02
N VAL A 75 -9.20 -0.18 -4.16
CA VAL A 75 -9.13 -1.63 -3.87
C VAL A 75 -7.95 -1.91 -2.93
N GLY A 76 -8.12 -2.84 -1.97
CA GLY A 76 -7.08 -3.25 -1.01
C GLY A 76 -7.43 -4.55 -0.30
#